data_AF-A0A395LX08-F1
#
_entry.id   AF-A0A395LX08-F1
#
_cell.length_a   1.000
_cell.length_b   1.000
_cell.length_c   1.000
_cell.angle_alpha   90.00
_cell.angle_beta   90.00
_cell.angle_gamma   90.00
#
_symmetry.space_group_name_H-M   'P 1'
#
loop_
_entity.id
_entity.type
_entity.pdbx_description
1 polymer ?
#
loop_
_entity_poly.entity_id
_entity_poly.type
_entity_poly.pdbx_seq_one_letter_code
_entity_poly.pdbx_strand_id
1 'polypeptide(L)'
;MKVIVPMAGRGSRFKNVGETTPKPLIPVLGKPMLYWALKSIDGLEYSQLIFIALKEHDVNFDLKKTLNKLYGDDITLILIDEVT
;
A
#
# COMPACT_ATOMS: atom_id res chain seq x y z
N MET A 1 -17.14 9.87 -3.73
CA MET A 1 -17.01 8.49 -3.20
C MET A 1 -15.67 8.37 -2.49
N LYS A 2 -15.55 7.56 -1.44
CA LYS A 2 -14.24 7.29 -0.80
C LYS A 2 -13.75 5.91 -1.19
N VAL A 3 -12.48 5.80 -1.58
CA VAL A 3 -11.81 4.53 -1.84
C VAL A 3 -10.91 4.23 -0.65
N ILE A 4 -11.08 3.04 -0.05
CA ILE A 4 -10.29 2.60 1.10
C ILE A 4 -9.50 1.37 0.69
N VAL A 5 -8.19 1.42 0.89
CA VAL A 5 -7.23 0.38 0.51
C VAL A 5 -6.58 -0.18 1.78
N PRO A 6 -7.15 -1.25 2.36
CA PRO A 6 -6.58 -1.91 3.52
C PRO A 6 -5.37 -2.74 3.11
N MET A 7 -4.22 -2.42 3.70
CA MET A 7 -2.95 -3.08 3.42
C MET A 7 -2.05 -3.24 4.65
N ALA A 8 -2.66 -3.23 5.83
CA ALA A 8 -2.01 -3.46 7.13
C ALA A 8 -1.81 -4.96 7.46
N GLY A 9 -1.83 -5.84 6.46
CA GLY A 9 -1.56 -7.26 6.66
C GLY A 9 -0.07 -7.57 6.65
N ARG A 10 0.37 -8.52 7.48
CA ARG A 10 1.78 -8.98 7.56
C ARG A 10 2.30 -9.71 6.32
N GLY A 11 1.43 -10.08 5.39
CA GLY A 11 1.84 -10.83 4.20
C GLY A 11 2.52 -12.17 4.52
N SER A 12 2.14 -12.85 5.61
CA SER A 12 2.91 -13.96 6.21
C SER A 12 3.30 -15.07 5.23
N ARG A 13 2.49 -15.36 4.21
CA ARG A 13 2.83 -16.35 3.17
C ARG A 13 4.07 -15.96 2.36
N PHE A 14 4.26 -14.66 2.07
CA PHE A 14 5.46 -14.13 1.43
C PHE A 14 6.64 -14.11 2.41
N LYS A 15 6.39 -13.68 3.66
CA LYS A 15 7.41 -13.70 4.72
C LYS A 15 7.98 -15.10 4.97
N ASN A 16 7.12 -16.12 4.95
CA ASN A 16 7.52 -17.52 5.17
C ASN A 16 8.42 -18.08 4.07
N VAL A 17 8.42 -17.48 2.87
CA VAL A 17 9.33 -17.85 1.77
C VAL A 17 10.54 -16.90 1.67
N GLY A 18 10.76 -16.07 2.69
CA GLY A 18 11.94 -15.21 2.81
C GLY A 18 11.76 -13.78 2.27
N GLU A 19 10.57 -13.38 1.83
CA GLU A 19 10.33 -12.01 1.40
C GLU A 19 10.28 -11.06 2.60
N THR A 20 11.11 -10.02 2.57
CA THR A 20 11.19 -9.02 3.64
C THR A 20 10.43 -7.74 3.29
N THR A 21 10.16 -7.50 2.01
CA THR A 21 9.38 -6.36 1.54
C THR A 21 7.90 -6.55 1.91
N PRO A 22 7.21 -5.52 2.45
CA PRO A 22 5.78 -5.59 2.68
C PRO A 22 5.06 -5.94 1.39
N LYS A 23 4.09 -6.86 1.46
CA LYS A 23 3.36 -7.36 0.27
C LYS A 23 2.94 -6.26 -0.72
N PRO A 24 2.38 -5.10 -0.29
CA PRO A 24 1.98 -4.03 -1.21
C PRO A 24 3.14 -3.48 -2.05
N LEU A 25 4.37 -3.55 -1.52
CA LEU A 25 5.57 -2.98 -2.10
C LEU A 25 6.43 -3.99 -2.86
N ILE A 26 6.12 -5.29 -2.81
CA ILE A 26 6.84 -6.32 -3.58
C ILE A 26 6.81 -5.94 -5.07
N PRO A 27 7.98 -5.91 -5.75
CA PRO A 27 8.03 -5.58 -7.17
C PRO A 27 7.46 -6.71 -8.02
N VAL A 28 6.50 -6.37 -8.87
CA VAL A 28 5.91 -7.24 -9.90
C VAL A 28 6.07 -6.50 -11.23
N LEU A 29 6.81 -7.07 -12.18
CA LEU A 29 7.10 -6.44 -13.48
C LEU A 29 7.61 -4.98 -13.36
N GLY A 30 8.50 -4.73 -12.39
CA GLY A 30 9.13 -3.41 -12.19
C GLY A 30 8.25 -2.36 -11.49
N LYS A 31 7.04 -2.71 -11.04
CA LYS A 31 6.15 -1.83 -10.25
C LYS A 31 5.71 -2.54 -8.95
N PRO A 32 5.43 -1.80 -7.86
CA PRO A 32 4.87 -2.41 -6.64
C PRO A 32 3.59 -3.19 -6.92
N MET A 33 3.36 -4.30 -6.21
CA MET A 33 2.11 -5.08 -6.32
C MET A 33 0.86 -4.20 -6.16
N LEU A 34 0.92 -3.20 -5.28
CA LEU A 34 -0.16 -2.22 -5.07
C LEU A 34 -0.52 -1.44 -6.34
N TYR A 35 0.45 -1.10 -7.19
CA TYR A 35 0.21 -0.42 -8.46
C TYR A 35 -0.75 -1.24 -9.34
N TRP A 36 -0.48 -2.54 -9.47
CA TRP A 36 -1.32 -3.44 -10.26
C TRP A 36 -2.69 -3.67 -9.62
N ALA A 37 -2.78 -3.68 -8.29
CA ALA A 37 -4.06 -3.79 -7.60
C ALA A 37 -4.97 -2.59 -7.91
N LEU A 38 -4.42 -1.37 -7.84
CA LEU A 38 -5.18 -0.14 -8.08
C LEU A 38 -5.45 0.15 -9.56
N LYS A 39 -4.74 -0.49 -10.49
CA LYS A 39 -5.10 -0.44 -11.92
C LYS A 39 -6.54 -0.84 -12.21
N SER A 40 -7.13 -1.71 -11.41
CA SER A 40 -8.53 -2.13 -11.56
C SER A 40 -9.55 -1.00 -11.37
N ILE A 41 -9.15 0.10 -10.73
CA ILE A 41 -10.00 1.26 -10.45
C ILE A 41 -9.51 2.53 -11.18
N ASP A 42 -8.62 2.40 -12.17
CA ASP A 42 -8.22 3.51 -13.02
C ASP A 42 -9.46 4.13 -13.69
N GLY A 43 -9.58 5.46 -13.61
CA GLY A 43 -10.73 6.20 -14.18
C GLY A 43 -11.97 6.24 -13.28
N LEU A 44 -11.93 5.61 -12.10
CA LEU A 44 -12.98 5.77 -11.10
C LEU A 44 -12.91 7.18 -10.49
N GLU A 45 -14.00 7.91 -10.48
CA GLU A 45 -14.09 9.19 -9.78
C GLU A 45 -14.28 8.98 -8.27
N TYR A 46 -13.33 9.49 -7.49
CA TYR A 46 -13.40 9.50 -6.03
C TYR A 46 -12.99 10.86 -5.48
N SER A 47 -13.53 11.17 -4.30
CA SER A 47 -13.24 12.41 -3.57
C SER A 47 -12.14 12.23 -2.52
N GLN A 48 -11.74 10.99 -2.23
CA GLN A 48 -10.67 10.67 -1.29
C GLN A 48 -10.13 9.26 -1.55
N LEU A 49 -8.81 9.13 -1.57
CA LEU A 49 -8.10 7.84 -1.60
C LEU A 49 -7.41 7.62 -0.25
N ILE A 50 -7.81 6.58 0.46
CA ILE A 50 -7.37 6.30 1.83
C ILE A 50 -6.63 4.97 1.86
N PHE A 51 -5.41 4.98 2.38
CA PHE A 51 -4.59 3.81 2.60
C PHE A 51 -4.51 3.51 4.10
N ILE A 52 -4.72 2.25 4.48
CA ILE A 52 -4.53 1.79 5.86
C ILE A 52 -3.36 0.81 5.87
N ALA A 53 -2.26 1.13 6.55
CA ALA A 53 -1.05 0.32 6.57
C ALA A 53 -0.48 0.16 7.97
N LEU A 54 0.39 -0.83 8.15
CA LEU A 54 1.16 -0.95 9.39
C LEU A 54 2.21 0.16 9.44
N LYS A 55 2.41 0.75 10.62
CA LYS A 55 3.43 1.77 10.86
C LYS A 55 4.83 1.29 10.49
N GLU A 56 5.15 0.03 10.75
CA GLU A 56 6.43 -0.58 10.37
C GLU A 56 6.67 -0.57 8.85
N HIS A 57 5.63 -0.57 8.02
CA HIS A 57 5.80 -0.48 6.57
C HIS A 57 6.30 0.90 6.14
N ASP A 58 5.86 1.97 6.81
CA ASP A 58 6.34 3.32 6.51
C ASP A 58 7.75 3.54 7.05
N VAL A 59 8.00 3.14 8.30
CA VAL A 59 9.30 3.30 8.96
C VAL A 59 10.42 2.53 8.23
N ASN A 60 10.14 1.31 7.78
CA ASN A 60 11.19 0.45 7.21
C ASN A 60 11.29 0.53 5.68
N PHE A 61 10.27 1.05 4.98
CA PHE A 61 10.20 0.98 3.51
C PHE A 61 9.74 2.27 2.82
N ASP A 62 9.69 3.40 3.53
CA ASP A 62 9.27 4.70 2.99
C ASP A 62 7.92 4.63 2.24
N LEU A 63 6.95 3.93 2.82
CA LEU A 63 5.66 3.66 2.20
C LEU A 63 4.98 4.95 1.71
N LYS A 64 4.91 5.99 2.55
CA LYS A 64 4.30 7.28 2.21
C LYS A 64 4.95 7.89 0.97
N LYS A 65 6.27 7.87 0.90
CA LYS A 65 7.02 8.39 -0.26
C LYS A 65 6.68 7.60 -1.52
N THR A 66 6.54 6.29 -1.41
CA THR A 66 6.17 5.44 -2.55
C THR A 66 4.73 5.73 -3.01
N LEU A 67 3.78 5.88 -2.08
CA LEU A 67 2.40 6.21 -2.41
C LEU A 67 2.30 7.59 -3.05
N ASN A 68 2.96 8.61 -2.51
CA ASN A 68 2.96 9.95 -3.08
C ASN A 68 3.54 9.96 -4.51
N LYS A 69 4.59 9.17 -4.76
CA LYS A 69 5.16 9.02 -6.12
C LYS A 69 4.18 8.38 -7.11
N LEU A 70 3.31 7.47 -6.65
CA LEU A 70 2.38 6.74 -7.51
C LEU A 70 1.05 7.46 -7.72
N TYR A 71 0.54 8.11 -6.67
CA TYR A 71 -0.83 8.63 -6.63
C TYR A 71 -0.92 10.13 -6.31
N GLY A 72 0.21 10.82 -6.13
CA GLY A 72 0.27 12.23 -5.75
C GLY A 72 0.09 12.46 -4.26
N ASP A 73 0.11 13.73 -3.85
CA ASP A 73 0.04 14.13 -2.44
C ASP A 73 -1.40 14.17 -1.89
N ASP A 74 -2.42 14.11 -2.76
CA ASP A 74 -3.84 14.10 -2.37
C ASP A 74 -4.31 12.68 -1.98
N ILE A 75 -3.63 12.11 -0.99
CA ILE A 75 -3.95 10.81 -0.41
C ILE A 75 -4.01 10.92 1.11
N THR A 76 -4.81 10.06 1.73
CA THR A 76 -4.80 9.89 3.19
C THR A 76 -4.09 8.59 3.52
N LEU A 77 -3.06 8.63 4.37
CA LEU A 77 -2.40 7.45 4.92
C LEU A 77 -2.69 7.34 6.41
N ILE A 78 -3.37 6.27 6.81
CA ILE A 78 -3.63 5.90 8.19
C ILE A 78 -2.66 4.78 8.57
N LEU A 79 -1.85 5.01 9.60
CA LEU A 79 -0.90 4.02 10.11
C LEU A 79 -1.43 3.41 11.41
N ILE A 80 -1.37 2.09 11.52
CA ILE A 80 -1.73 1.33 12.71
C ILE A 80 -0.51 0.54 13.22
N ASP A 81 -0.44 0.29 14.53
CA ASP A 81 0.72 -0.36 15.14
C ASP A 81 0.68 -1.90 15.01
N GLU A 82 -0.51 -2.50 14.90
CA GLU A 82 -0.68 -3.95 14.83
C GLU A 82 -1.79 -4.40 13.88
N VAL A 83 -1.80 -5.70 13.58
CA VAL A 83 -2.85 -6.33 12.76
C VAL A 83 -4.05 -6.59 13.65
N THR A 84 -5.22 -6.11 13.23
CA THR A 84 -6.54 -6.44 13.78
C THR A 84 -7.10 -7.72 13.17
#